data_AF-A0A3B0YGY0-F1
#
_entry.id   AF-A0A3B0YGY0-F1
#
_cell.length_a   1.000
_cell.length_b   1.000
_cell.length_c   1.000
_cell.angle_alpha   90.00
_cell.angle_beta   90.00
_cell.angle_gamma   90.00
#
_symmetry.space_group_name_H-M   'P 1'
#
loop_
_entity.id
_entity.type
_entity.pdbx_description
1 polymer ?
#
loop_
_entity_poly.entity_id
_entity_poly.type
_entity_poly.pdbx_seq_one_letter_code
_entity_poly.pdbx_strand_id
1 'polypeptide(L)'
;MKKVVNCWYIFVVSLLVSGVVGATDRQSDQLKKAHGKAPFLTLVPSAIYHSKQERLPFKNSSIAAPPANIYKGPLFNLRHDYPLAVVPKKNFPWKKVTKNGRITIKNANAYVLALKKYVSKDMRKLLYNYKHWNSAKEKWWESIWLGTEREPIRGFYVGSGFPAGTLTGQKLALTTYVLTMYDEIAAKTLGAIWGRSYKRAMNPIFNKSTTQYAEGSVIVKFAFVTSCGKDWAPMQNAVRWQIYAPLNVSNGSGNSAKSRCKNNGSNGN
;
A
#
# COMPACT_ATOMS: atom_id res chain seq x y z
N MET A 1 15.13 15.96 4.80
CA MET A 1 14.96 16.65 3.49
C MET A 1 13.95 15.86 2.65
N LYS A 2 12.90 16.50 2.10
CA LYS A 2 11.89 15.82 1.26
C LYS A 2 12.34 15.86 -0.19
N LYS A 3 12.17 14.76 -0.92
CA LYS A 3 12.58 14.69 -2.33
C LYS A 3 11.58 13.88 -3.13
N VAL A 4 11.62 14.11 -4.44
CA VAL A 4 10.90 13.29 -5.38
C VAL A 4 11.72 12.03 -5.67
N VAL A 5 11.11 10.86 -5.47
CA VAL A 5 11.75 9.56 -5.59
C VAL A 5 11.05 8.74 -6.66
N ASN A 6 11.84 8.07 -7.50
CA ASN A 6 11.33 7.01 -8.36
C ASN A 6 11.31 5.71 -7.57
N CYS A 7 10.14 5.16 -7.30
CA CYS A 7 9.99 3.85 -6.68
C CYS A 7 9.63 2.80 -7.73
N TRP A 8 10.10 1.57 -7.51
CA TRP A 8 10.01 0.43 -8.41
C TRP A 8 9.06 -0.63 -7.87
N TYR A 9 8.11 -1.07 -8.68
CA TYR A 9 7.10 -2.03 -8.25
C TYR A 9 7.67 -3.44 -7.99
N ILE A 10 7.32 -4.02 -6.85
CA ILE A 10 7.49 -5.43 -6.51
C ILE A 10 6.12 -6.08 -6.40
N PHE A 11 5.91 -7.16 -7.14
CA PHE A 11 4.72 -7.98 -6.98
C PHE A 11 4.81 -8.77 -5.66
N VAL A 12 4.08 -8.31 -4.64
CA VAL A 12 3.87 -9.05 -3.39
C VAL A 12 2.41 -9.47 -3.33
N VAL A 13 2.14 -10.78 -3.41
CA VAL A 13 0.81 -11.32 -3.08
C VAL A 13 0.77 -11.49 -1.57
N SER A 14 0.02 -10.63 -0.89
CA SER A 14 -0.35 -10.87 0.51
C SER A 14 -1.82 -11.28 0.57
N LEU A 15 -2.09 -12.50 1.02
CA LEU A 15 -3.36 -12.83 1.66
C LEU A 15 -3.35 -12.15 3.02
N LEU A 16 -4.18 -11.13 3.21
CA LEU A 16 -4.41 -10.53 4.52
C LEU A 16 -5.44 -11.38 5.27
N VAL A 17 -4.99 -12.12 6.27
CA VAL A 17 -5.84 -12.54 7.39
C VAL A 17 -5.76 -11.40 8.40
N SER A 18 -6.77 -10.52 8.41
CA SER A 18 -6.85 -9.44 9.39
C SER A 18 -7.36 -9.98 10.73
N GLY A 19 -6.44 -10.32 11.63
CA GLY A 19 -6.73 -10.35 13.06
C GLY A 19 -6.58 -8.95 13.61
N VAL A 20 -7.66 -8.36 14.16
CA VAL A 20 -7.58 -7.12 14.93
C VAL A 20 -7.05 -7.49 16.30
N VAL A 21 -5.81 -7.13 16.60
CA VAL A 21 -5.31 -7.13 17.98
C VAL A 21 -5.21 -5.67 18.40
N GLY A 22 -6.16 -5.22 19.22
CA GLY A 22 -6.01 -3.97 19.95
C GLY A 22 -4.82 -4.11 20.89
N ALA A 23 -3.79 -3.29 20.70
CA ALA A 23 -2.55 -3.43 21.44
C ALA A 23 -2.57 -2.61 22.74
N THR A 24 -2.23 -3.25 23.86
CA THR A 24 -2.02 -2.63 25.18
C THR A 24 -0.54 -2.31 25.43
N ASP A 25 -0.20 -1.50 26.43
CA ASP A 25 1.19 -1.08 26.72
C ASP A 25 2.16 -2.27 26.93
N ARG A 26 1.66 -3.42 27.42
CA ARG A 26 2.46 -4.67 27.52
C ARG A 26 2.94 -5.21 26.17
N GLN A 27 2.25 -4.93 25.07
CA GLN A 27 2.67 -5.35 23.73
C GLN A 27 3.80 -4.51 23.16
N SER A 28 3.96 -3.24 23.57
CA SER A 28 5.09 -2.38 23.16
C SER A 28 6.43 -3.01 23.54
N ASP A 29 6.55 -3.54 24.75
CA ASP A 29 7.78 -4.16 25.23
C ASP A 29 8.06 -5.52 24.57
N GLN A 30 7.02 -6.29 24.24
CA GLN A 30 7.19 -7.51 23.46
C GLN A 30 7.57 -7.25 22.00
N LEU A 31 7.02 -6.20 21.38
CA LEU A 31 7.37 -5.77 20.02
C LEU A 31 8.82 -5.28 19.95
N LYS A 32 9.32 -4.57 20.98
CA LYS A 32 10.74 -4.21 21.10
C LYS A 32 11.65 -5.43 21.24
N LYS A 33 11.25 -6.46 22.00
CA LYS A 33 12.01 -7.71 22.17
C LYS A 33 12.00 -8.59 20.90
N ALA A 34 10.98 -8.48 20.06
CA ALA A 34 10.85 -9.19 18.79
C ALA A 34 11.48 -8.45 17.60
N HIS A 35 11.88 -7.19 17.78
CA HIS A 35 12.56 -6.40 16.76
C HIS A 35 13.85 -7.09 16.29
N GLY A 36 13.98 -7.29 14.99
CA GLY A 36 15.11 -8.02 14.38
C GLY A 36 15.02 -9.56 14.48
N LYS A 37 14.06 -10.12 15.23
CA LYS A 37 13.82 -11.58 15.34
C LYS A 37 12.69 -12.08 14.44
N ALA A 38 11.79 -11.19 14.02
CA ALA A 38 10.78 -11.48 13.01
C ALA A 38 10.99 -10.57 11.78
N PRO A 39 11.06 -11.12 10.56
CA PRO A 39 11.49 -10.40 9.36
C PRO A 39 10.54 -9.28 8.89
N PHE A 40 9.40 -9.10 9.55
CA PHE A 40 8.38 -8.09 9.24
C PHE A 40 8.09 -7.10 10.38
N LEU A 41 8.73 -7.26 11.54
CA LEU A 41 8.58 -6.37 12.70
C LEU A 41 9.71 -5.33 12.70
N THR A 42 9.39 -4.13 12.24
CA THR A 42 10.26 -2.94 12.34
C THR A 42 9.86 -2.09 13.55
N LEU A 43 10.67 -1.12 13.98
CA LEU A 43 10.36 -0.17 15.08
C LEU A 43 9.21 0.81 14.80
N VAL A 44 8.61 0.77 13.61
CA VAL A 44 7.52 1.68 13.20
C VAL A 44 6.28 1.58 14.11
N PRO A 45 5.82 0.40 14.59
CA PRO A 45 4.69 0.30 15.51
C PRO A 45 4.90 1.04 16.83
N SER A 46 6.14 1.06 17.34
CA SER A 46 6.47 1.72 18.62
C SER A 46 6.41 3.25 18.51
N ALA A 47 6.78 3.82 17.36
CA ALA A 47 6.75 5.26 17.11
C ALA A 47 5.33 5.81 16.85
N ILE A 48 4.39 4.96 16.40
CA ILE A 48 2.98 5.34 16.14
C ILE A 48 2.25 5.71 17.44
N TYR A 49 2.64 5.12 18.57
CA TYR A 49 1.97 5.36 19.87
C TYR A 49 2.22 6.77 20.43
N HIS A 50 3.27 7.46 19.98
CA HIS A 50 3.67 8.79 20.48
C HIS A 50 3.52 9.92 19.46
N SER A 51 2.99 9.68 18.25
CA SER A 51 2.82 10.77 17.30
C SER A 51 1.65 11.68 17.72
N LYS A 52 1.93 12.93 18.12
CA LYS A 52 0.94 14.01 18.31
C LYS A 52 0.27 14.47 17.00
N GLN A 53 0.45 13.75 15.89
CA GLN A 53 -0.18 14.11 14.63
C GLN A 53 -1.66 13.73 14.67
N GLU A 54 -2.50 14.72 14.36
CA GLU A 54 -3.93 14.52 14.20
C GLU A 54 -4.19 13.47 13.13
N ARG A 55 -4.81 12.35 13.54
CA ARG A 55 -5.23 11.29 12.62
C ARG A 55 -6.45 11.76 11.87
N LEU A 56 -6.27 12.07 10.59
CA LEU A 56 -7.31 12.59 9.70
C LEU A 56 -7.61 11.54 8.62
N PRO A 57 -8.57 10.62 8.84
CA PRO A 57 -8.76 9.43 8.00
C PRO A 57 -8.98 9.74 6.52
N PHE A 58 -9.61 10.90 6.24
CA PHE A 58 -9.93 11.35 4.90
C PHE A 58 -8.95 12.40 4.34
N LYS A 59 -7.81 12.62 4.99
CA LYS A 59 -6.80 13.54 4.47
C LYS A 59 -6.08 12.93 3.27
N ASN A 60 -5.92 13.73 2.22
CA ASN A 60 -5.19 13.34 1.02
C ASN A 60 -3.69 13.14 1.29
N SER A 61 -3.09 13.91 2.19
CA SER A 61 -1.68 13.75 2.53
C SER A 61 -1.39 14.29 3.92
N SER A 62 -0.46 13.66 4.65
CA SER A 62 0.04 14.19 5.92
C SER A 62 1.26 15.09 5.76
N ILE A 63 1.75 15.29 4.52
CA ILE A 63 2.84 16.21 4.20
C ILE A 63 2.39 17.24 3.15
N ALA A 64 2.98 18.44 3.17
CA ALA A 64 2.68 19.49 2.20
C ALA A 64 2.98 19.03 0.75
N ALA A 65 2.22 19.58 -0.19
CA ALA A 65 2.45 19.37 -1.62
C ALA A 65 3.88 19.76 -2.02
N PRO A 66 4.46 19.10 -3.04
CA PRO A 66 5.74 19.51 -3.60
C PRO A 66 5.62 20.93 -4.20
N PRO A 67 6.67 21.76 -4.07
CA PRO A 67 6.78 23.02 -4.81
C PRO A 67 6.53 22.84 -6.31
N ALA A 68 5.92 23.84 -6.95
CA ALA A 68 5.54 23.77 -8.37
C ALA A 68 6.75 23.66 -9.33
N ASN A 69 7.93 24.10 -8.91
CA ASN A 69 9.18 23.88 -9.67
C ASN A 69 9.69 22.43 -9.56
N ILE A 70 9.21 21.65 -8.59
CA ILE A 70 9.59 20.25 -8.38
C ILE A 70 8.56 19.30 -9.01
N TYR A 71 7.26 19.64 -8.97
CA TYR A 71 6.19 18.84 -9.55
C TYR A 71 5.00 19.70 -9.96
N LYS A 72 4.55 19.58 -11.22
CA LYS A 72 3.40 20.31 -11.80
C LYS A 72 2.20 19.41 -12.13
N GLY A 73 2.26 18.13 -11.77
CA GLY A 73 1.21 17.17 -12.09
C GLY A 73 0.05 17.19 -11.08
N PRO A 74 -0.99 16.37 -11.32
CA PRO A 74 -2.12 16.26 -10.40
C PRO A 74 -1.67 15.68 -9.05
N LEU A 75 -2.26 16.20 -7.98
CA LEU A 75 -2.08 15.66 -6.63
C LEU A 75 -3.10 14.56 -6.35
N PHE A 76 -2.74 13.68 -5.43
CA PHE A 76 -3.59 12.61 -4.96
C PHE A 76 -4.85 13.16 -4.29
N ASN A 77 -5.99 12.54 -4.64
CA ASN A 77 -7.26 12.77 -3.98
C ASN A 77 -7.84 11.43 -3.54
N LEU A 78 -8.04 11.27 -2.23
CA LEU A 78 -8.58 10.06 -1.63
C LEU A 78 -10.05 9.90 -2.00
N ARG A 79 -10.41 8.70 -2.44
CA ARG A 79 -11.81 8.33 -2.58
C ARG A 79 -12.40 7.81 -1.28
N HIS A 80 -13.49 8.43 -0.90
CA HIS A 80 -14.34 8.01 0.22
C HIS A 80 -15.83 7.98 -0.16
N ASP A 81 -16.13 7.97 -1.47
CA ASP A 81 -17.45 7.77 -2.08
C ASP A 81 -17.82 6.28 -2.15
N TYR A 82 -17.65 5.56 -1.04
CA TYR A 82 -17.81 4.11 -1.00
C TYR A 82 -19.22 3.67 -1.45
N PRO A 83 -19.38 2.50 -2.09
CA PRO A 83 -20.69 2.01 -2.52
C PRO A 83 -21.61 1.71 -1.33
N LEU A 84 -22.88 2.09 -1.42
CA LEU A 84 -23.91 1.80 -0.39
C LEU A 84 -24.34 0.32 -0.45
N ALA A 85 -24.49 -0.18 -1.66
CA ALA A 85 -24.78 -1.56 -1.97
C ALA A 85 -23.83 -2.02 -3.08
N VAL A 86 -23.58 -3.32 -3.12
CA VAL A 86 -22.84 -3.94 -4.22
C VAL A 86 -23.72 -5.05 -4.77
N VAL A 87 -23.83 -5.12 -6.08
CA VAL A 87 -24.57 -6.20 -6.73
C VAL A 87 -23.84 -7.52 -6.42
N PRO A 88 -24.50 -8.51 -5.79
CA PRO A 88 -23.86 -9.78 -5.48
C PRO A 88 -23.37 -10.45 -6.77
N LYS A 89 -22.05 -10.49 -6.96
CA LYS A 89 -21.44 -11.22 -8.07
C LYS A 89 -21.45 -12.70 -7.71
N LYS A 90 -22.33 -13.48 -8.34
CA LYS A 90 -22.39 -14.93 -8.14
C LYS A 90 -21.25 -15.67 -8.85
N ASN A 91 -20.72 -15.09 -9.94
CA ASN A 91 -19.80 -15.77 -10.85
C ASN A 91 -18.41 -15.12 -10.88
N PHE A 92 -17.64 -15.28 -9.81
CA PHE A 92 -16.24 -14.86 -9.82
C PHE A 92 -15.35 -15.83 -10.60
N PRO A 93 -14.33 -15.35 -11.35
CA PRO A 93 -13.43 -16.22 -12.11
C PRO A 93 -12.74 -17.29 -11.24
N TRP A 94 -12.32 -16.93 -10.03
CA TRP A 94 -11.66 -17.86 -9.11
C TRP A 94 -12.62 -18.89 -8.51
N LYS A 95 -13.90 -18.55 -8.35
CA LYS A 95 -14.93 -19.52 -7.94
C LYS A 95 -15.23 -20.56 -9.02
N LYS A 96 -15.12 -20.19 -10.30
CA LYS A 96 -15.27 -21.13 -11.42
C LYS A 96 -14.20 -22.23 -11.38
N VAL A 97 -12.95 -21.86 -11.15
CA VAL A 97 -11.82 -22.82 -11.14
C VAL A 97 -11.78 -23.67 -9.86
N THR A 98 -12.35 -23.19 -8.76
CA THR A 98 -12.51 -23.99 -7.53
C THR A 98 -13.83 -24.76 -7.49
N LYS A 99 -14.73 -24.58 -8.47
CA LYS A 99 -16.11 -25.09 -8.45
C LYS A 99 -16.86 -24.70 -7.17
N ASN A 100 -16.68 -23.46 -6.71
CA ASN A 100 -17.14 -22.96 -5.40
C ASN A 100 -16.59 -23.70 -4.17
N GLY A 101 -15.63 -24.61 -4.34
CA GLY A 101 -15.00 -25.36 -3.26
C GLY A 101 -13.76 -24.69 -2.67
N ARG A 102 -13.09 -25.43 -1.78
CA ARG A 102 -11.84 -25.01 -1.13
C ARG A 102 -10.69 -24.85 -2.13
N ILE A 103 -9.75 -23.97 -1.80
CA ILE A 103 -8.44 -23.93 -2.46
C ILE A 103 -7.66 -25.15 -2.00
N THR A 104 -7.10 -25.90 -2.94
CA THR A 104 -6.29 -27.10 -2.73
C THR A 104 -5.01 -26.99 -3.54
N ILE A 105 -4.01 -27.83 -3.26
CA ILE A 105 -2.77 -27.87 -4.05
C ILE A 105 -3.07 -28.04 -5.55
N LYS A 106 -4.07 -28.88 -5.89
CA LYS A 106 -4.48 -29.16 -7.27
C LYS A 106 -5.06 -27.95 -8.01
N ASN A 107 -5.79 -27.07 -7.32
CA ASN A 107 -6.46 -25.92 -7.95
C ASN A 107 -5.80 -24.55 -7.65
N ALA A 108 -4.79 -24.50 -6.79
CA ALA A 108 -4.15 -23.26 -6.33
C ALA A 108 -3.60 -22.41 -7.48
N ASN A 109 -2.90 -23.02 -8.44
CA ASN A 109 -2.36 -22.28 -9.59
C ASN A 109 -3.50 -21.65 -10.43
N ALA A 110 -4.55 -22.42 -10.72
CA ALA A 110 -5.70 -21.91 -11.47
C ALA A 110 -6.42 -20.78 -10.71
N TYR A 111 -6.56 -20.91 -9.38
CA TYR A 111 -7.12 -19.88 -8.51
C TYR A 111 -6.33 -18.57 -8.59
N VAL A 112 -5.01 -18.63 -8.46
CA VAL A 112 -4.12 -17.45 -8.54
C VAL A 112 -4.16 -16.83 -9.94
N LEU A 113 -4.15 -17.63 -11.01
CA LEU A 113 -4.26 -17.12 -12.38
C LEU A 113 -5.61 -16.45 -12.63
N ALA A 114 -6.70 -16.97 -12.06
CA ALA A 114 -8.02 -16.36 -12.17
C ALA A 114 -8.08 -15.00 -11.44
N LEU A 115 -7.51 -14.90 -10.24
CA LEU A 115 -7.35 -13.62 -9.52
C LEU A 115 -6.48 -12.64 -10.30
N LYS A 116 -5.33 -13.09 -10.80
CA LYS A 116 -4.43 -12.28 -11.63
C LYS A 116 -5.18 -11.73 -12.84
N LYS A 117 -5.95 -12.57 -13.53
CA LYS A 117 -6.77 -12.15 -14.68
C LYS A 117 -7.81 -11.10 -14.31
N TYR A 118 -8.50 -11.28 -13.18
CA TYR A 118 -9.52 -10.34 -12.68
C TYR A 118 -8.94 -8.94 -12.48
N VAL A 119 -7.78 -8.81 -11.83
CA VAL A 119 -7.19 -7.51 -11.51
C VAL A 119 -6.34 -6.92 -12.64
N SER A 120 -5.84 -7.75 -13.57
CA SER A 120 -4.77 -7.34 -14.50
C SER A 120 -5.10 -6.14 -15.36
N LYS A 121 -6.32 -6.03 -15.90
CA LYS A 121 -6.69 -4.92 -16.80
C LYS A 121 -6.54 -3.58 -16.09
N ASP A 122 -7.20 -3.45 -14.94
CA ASP A 122 -7.25 -2.20 -14.18
C ASP A 122 -5.89 -1.89 -13.55
N MET A 123 -5.22 -2.88 -12.96
CA MET A 123 -3.93 -2.67 -12.32
C MET A 123 -2.84 -2.35 -13.35
N ARG A 124 -2.91 -2.87 -14.59
CA ARG A 124 -2.01 -2.44 -15.67
C ARG A 124 -2.32 -1.01 -16.12
N LYS A 125 -3.59 -0.63 -16.23
CA LYS A 125 -3.97 0.75 -16.53
C LYS A 125 -3.41 1.71 -15.48
N LEU A 126 -3.60 1.38 -14.20
CA LEU A 126 -3.03 2.12 -13.08
C LEU A 126 -1.51 2.25 -13.23
N LEU A 127 -0.79 1.12 -13.30
CA LEU A 127 0.68 1.07 -13.28
C LEU A 127 1.35 1.69 -14.51
N TYR A 128 0.85 1.41 -15.71
CA TYR A 128 1.51 1.75 -16.97
C TYR A 128 0.86 2.90 -17.74
N ASN A 129 -0.37 3.29 -17.39
CA ASN A 129 -1.12 4.34 -18.10
C ASN A 129 -1.79 5.32 -17.13
N TYR A 130 -1.03 5.77 -16.14
CA TYR A 130 -1.56 6.64 -15.09
C TYR A 130 -2.10 7.97 -15.60
N LYS A 131 -1.59 8.51 -16.73
CA LYS A 131 -2.12 9.74 -17.35
C LYS A 131 -3.62 9.63 -17.66
N HIS A 132 -4.11 8.42 -17.91
CA HIS A 132 -5.53 8.13 -18.18
C HIS A 132 -6.23 7.42 -16.99
N TRP A 133 -5.58 7.35 -15.83
CA TRP A 133 -6.20 6.88 -14.59
C TRP A 133 -6.96 8.04 -13.95
N ASN A 134 -8.28 7.87 -13.80
CA ASN A 134 -9.12 8.83 -13.09
C ASN A 134 -9.77 8.11 -11.92
N SER A 135 -9.20 8.25 -10.72
CA SER A 135 -9.66 7.52 -9.53
C SER A 135 -11.17 7.62 -9.36
N ALA A 136 -11.77 8.80 -9.54
CA ALA A 136 -13.21 9.03 -9.37
C ALA A 136 -14.11 8.21 -10.31
N LYS A 137 -13.58 7.71 -11.44
CA LYS A 137 -14.32 6.90 -12.41
C LYS A 137 -13.99 5.41 -12.33
N GLU A 138 -12.89 5.03 -11.70
CA GLU A 138 -12.48 3.63 -11.59
C GLU A 138 -13.32 2.92 -10.52
N LYS A 139 -13.41 1.59 -10.56
CA LYS A 139 -14.07 0.81 -9.50
C LYS A 139 -13.09 0.33 -8.43
N TRP A 140 -12.16 1.20 -8.08
CA TRP A 140 -11.12 0.96 -7.09
C TRP A 140 -11.01 2.15 -6.14
N TRP A 141 -10.89 1.86 -4.85
CA TRP A 141 -10.78 2.83 -3.77
C TRP A 141 -9.46 2.65 -3.04
N GLU A 142 -8.82 3.73 -2.65
CA GLU A 142 -7.60 3.67 -1.85
C GLU A 142 -7.92 3.39 -0.38
N SER A 143 -6.96 2.78 0.34
CA SER A 143 -7.04 2.69 1.80
C SER A 143 -7.29 4.07 2.41
N ILE A 144 -8.06 4.18 3.48
CA ILE A 144 -7.95 5.35 4.36
C ILE A 144 -6.57 5.37 5.03
N TRP A 145 -6.13 6.52 5.55
CA TRP A 145 -4.83 6.62 6.23
C TRP A 145 -4.96 7.09 7.66
N LEU A 146 -4.39 6.30 8.58
CA LEU A 146 -4.34 6.58 10.01
C LEU A 146 -2.91 6.59 10.56
N GLY A 147 -1.91 6.45 9.70
CA GLY A 147 -0.50 6.45 10.08
C GLY A 147 0.14 7.82 9.97
N THR A 148 1.47 7.86 10.08
CA THR A 148 2.27 9.09 10.14
C THR A 148 2.43 9.77 8.78
N GLU A 149 2.72 9.03 7.71
CA GLU A 149 3.12 9.58 6.42
C GLU A 149 2.32 9.04 5.23
N ARG A 150 1.57 9.93 4.57
CA ARG A 150 1.00 9.71 3.23
C ARG A 150 1.50 10.82 2.31
N GLU A 151 2.08 10.47 1.17
CA GLU A 151 2.63 11.44 0.22
C GLU A 151 1.58 12.01 -0.76
N PRO A 152 1.75 13.27 -1.23
CA PRO A 152 0.71 14.03 -1.90
C PRO A 152 0.59 13.79 -3.41
N ILE A 153 1.54 13.10 -4.05
CA ILE A 153 1.49 12.88 -5.51
C ILE A 153 0.60 11.67 -5.83
N ARG A 154 0.78 10.56 -5.13
CA ARG A 154 0.13 9.26 -5.44
C ARG A 154 -0.62 8.64 -4.27
N GLY A 155 -0.57 9.23 -3.08
CA GLY A 155 -1.24 8.71 -1.88
C GLY A 155 -0.49 7.54 -1.22
N PHE A 156 0.78 7.33 -1.55
CA PHE A 156 1.57 6.25 -0.98
C PHE A 156 1.86 6.51 0.49
N TYR A 157 1.99 5.43 1.25
CA TYR A 157 2.53 5.50 2.59
C TYR A 157 3.87 4.77 2.70
N VAL A 158 4.69 5.20 3.65
CA VAL A 158 5.96 4.53 3.94
C VAL A 158 5.66 3.21 4.67
N GLY A 159 6.05 2.10 4.05
CA GLY A 159 5.92 0.76 4.59
C GLY A 159 7.14 0.37 5.44
N SER A 160 7.47 -0.92 5.42
CA SER A 160 8.62 -1.45 6.15
C SER A 160 9.94 -1.12 5.45
N GLY A 161 10.97 -0.88 6.26
CA GLY A 161 12.37 -0.92 5.86
C GLY A 161 12.94 -2.34 6.02
N PHE A 162 13.88 -2.71 5.15
CA PHE A 162 14.55 -4.00 5.15
C PHE A 162 16.07 -3.77 5.05
N PRO A 163 16.87 -4.30 6.00
CA PRO A 163 18.33 -4.26 5.92
C PRO A 163 18.89 -4.90 4.64
N ALA A 164 20.15 -4.61 4.31
CA ALA A 164 20.84 -5.33 3.24
C ALA A 164 20.88 -6.84 3.51
N GLY A 165 20.77 -7.66 2.47
CA GLY A 165 20.78 -9.12 2.57
C GLY A 165 19.47 -9.77 3.02
N THR A 166 18.41 -9.00 3.34
CA THR A 166 17.12 -9.60 3.72
C THR A 166 16.45 -10.34 2.57
N LEU A 167 16.51 -9.81 1.34
CA LEU A 167 16.00 -10.46 0.13
C LEU A 167 17.16 -10.99 -0.72
N THR A 168 16.90 -12.07 -1.46
CA THR A 168 17.91 -12.68 -2.35
C THR A 168 18.49 -11.65 -3.32
N GLY A 169 19.82 -11.52 -3.30
CA GLY A 169 20.56 -10.60 -4.17
C GLY A 169 20.47 -9.11 -3.81
N GLN A 170 19.76 -8.74 -2.73
CA GLN A 170 19.61 -7.36 -2.28
C GLN A 170 20.86 -6.90 -1.50
N LYS A 171 21.69 -6.03 -2.10
CA LYS A 171 22.95 -5.57 -1.49
C LYS A 171 22.84 -4.30 -0.65
N LEU A 172 21.78 -3.51 -0.84
CA LEU A 172 21.53 -2.27 -0.12
C LEU A 172 20.24 -2.41 0.67
N ALA A 173 20.15 -1.74 1.83
CA ALA A 173 18.87 -1.61 2.51
C ALA A 173 17.80 -1.03 1.57
N LEU A 174 16.54 -1.38 1.77
CA LEU A 174 15.41 -0.86 1.01
C LEU A 174 14.29 -0.41 1.94
N THR A 175 13.50 0.57 1.51
CA THR A 175 12.21 0.89 2.11
C THR A 175 11.12 0.66 1.10
N THR A 176 10.02 0.10 1.59
CA THR A 176 8.81 -0.06 0.79
C THR A 176 7.93 1.18 0.89
N TYR A 177 7.32 1.55 -0.23
CA TYR A 177 6.26 2.54 -0.33
C TYR A 177 5.03 1.82 -0.86
N VAL A 178 3.91 2.00 -0.18
CA VAL A 178 2.75 1.15 -0.39
C VAL A 178 1.55 1.96 -0.87
N LEU A 179 0.87 1.41 -1.87
CA LEU A 179 -0.46 1.80 -2.30
C LEU A 179 -1.38 0.60 -2.16
N THR A 180 -2.54 0.77 -1.53
CA THR A 180 -3.52 -0.29 -1.36
C THR A 180 -4.84 0.11 -2.00
N MET A 181 -5.34 -0.73 -2.90
CA MET A 181 -6.57 -0.54 -3.64
C MET A 181 -7.59 -1.61 -3.24
N TYR A 182 -8.84 -1.19 -3.07
CA TYR A 182 -9.99 -2.01 -2.69
C TYR A 182 -10.95 -2.03 -3.86
N ASP A 183 -11.37 -3.23 -4.27
CA ASP A 183 -12.44 -3.34 -5.26
C ASP A 183 -13.79 -2.91 -4.67
N GLU A 184 -14.81 -2.81 -5.51
CA GLU A 184 -16.15 -2.35 -5.12
C GLU A 184 -16.75 -3.10 -3.92
N ILE A 185 -16.50 -4.41 -3.82
CA ILE A 185 -17.02 -5.25 -2.72
C ILE A 185 -16.27 -4.92 -1.43
N ALA A 186 -14.95 -4.85 -1.50
CA ALA A 186 -14.13 -4.50 -0.34
C ALA A 186 -14.37 -3.04 0.12
N ALA A 187 -14.60 -2.13 -0.83
CA ALA A 187 -14.89 -0.72 -0.56
C ALA A 187 -16.22 -0.52 0.18
N LYS A 188 -17.23 -1.38 -0.02
CA LYS A 188 -18.45 -1.35 0.81
C LYS A 188 -18.12 -1.58 2.29
N THR A 189 -17.23 -2.52 2.60
CA THR A 189 -16.78 -2.74 3.99
C THR A 189 -16.08 -1.49 4.53
N LEU A 190 -15.24 -0.82 3.75
CA LEU A 190 -14.65 0.46 4.16
C LEU A 190 -15.73 1.51 4.48
N GLY A 191 -16.75 1.64 3.64
CA GLY A 191 -17.87 2.55 3.88
C GLY A 191 -18.72 2.19 5.10
N ALA A 192 -18.83 0.92 5.46
CA ALA A 192 -19.53 0.49 6.68
C ALA A 192 -18.77 0.90 7.95
N ILE A 193 -17.44 0.80 7.92
CA ILE A 193 -16.57 1.18 9.05
C ILE A 193 -16.48 2.71 9.15
N TRP A 194 -16.04 3.37 8.08
CA TRP A 194 -15.61 4.78 8.07
C TRP A 194 -16.70 5.76 7.61
N GLY A 195 -17.74 5.27 6.95
CA GLY A 195 -18.72 6.13 6.28
C GLY A 195 -18.13 6.93 5.12
N ARG A 196 -18.82 8.02 4.77
CA ARG A 196 -18.49 8.86 3.60
C ARG A 196 -18.27 10.33 3.93
N SER A 197 -18.53 10.71 5.18
CA SER A 197 -18.33 12.08 5.68
C SER A 197 -17.20 12.10 6.69
N TYR A 198 -16.53 13.25 6.79
CA TYR A 198 -15.45 13.45 7.76
C TYR A 198 -15.89 13.15 9.21
N LYS A 199 -17.06 13.68 9.62
CA LYS A 199 -17.64 13.41 10.94
C LYS A 199 -17.77 11.90 11.22
N ARG A 200 -18.18 11.13 10.21
CA ARG A 200 -18.35 9.68 10.33
C ARG A 200 -17.02 8.95 10.36
N ALA A 201 -16.04 9.41 9.59
CA ALA A 201 -14.70 8.83 9.57
C ALA A 201 -13.96 9.01 10.90
N MET A 202 -14.21 10.13 11.59
CA MET A 202 -13.70 10.37 12.94
C MET A 202 -14.40 9.53 14.03
N ASN A 203 -15.54 8.91 13.70
CA ASN A 203 -16.33 8.08 14.61
C ASN A 203 -16.65 6.71 13.96
N PRO A 204 -15.62 5.90 13.63
CA PRO A 204 -15.81 4.65 12.91
C PRO A 204 -16.64 3.62 13.71
N ILE A 205 -17.39 2.74 13.01
CA ILE A 205 -18.05 1.59 13.66
C ILE A 205 -17.18 0.35 13.51
N PHE A 206 -16.68 -0.13 14.66
CA PHE A 206 -15.99 -1.40 14.77
C PHE A 206 -16.90 -2.43 15.44
N ASN A 207 -17.54 -3.28 14.63
CA ASN A 207 -18.24 -4.45 15.14
C ASN A 207 -18.09 -5.61 14.15
N LYS A 208 -18.47 -6.81 14.60
CA LYS A 208 -18.30 -8.04 13.81
C LYS A 208 -18.99 -8.00 12.43
N SER A 209 -20.11 -7.27 12.30
CA SER A 209 -20.83 -7.16 11.04
C SER A 209 -20.28 -6.10 10.08
N THR A 210 -19.51 -5.11 10.57
CA THR A 210 -18.90 -4.06 9.75
C THR A 210 -17.43 -4.30 9.43
N THR A 211 -16.69 -5.06 10.24
CA THR A 211 -15.23 -5.22 10.08
C THR A 211 -14.80 -6.46 9.30
N GLN A 212 -15.74 -7.29 8.85
CA GLN A 212 -15.44 -8.44 8.02
C GLN A 212 -15.64 -8.10 6.54
N TYR A 213 -14.62 -8.37 5.72
CA TYR A 213 -14.78 -8.27 4.27
C TYR A 213 -15.75 -9.33 3.77
N ALA A 214 -16.67 -8.92 2.91
CA ALA A 214 -17.61 -9.83 2.28
C ALA A 214 -16.88 -10.80 1.34
N GLU A 215 -17.40 -12.01 1.22
CA GLU A 215 -16.89 -13.00 0.27
C GLU A 215 -16.79 -12.41 -1.15
N GLY A 216 -15.64 -12.63 -1.79
CA GLY A 216 -15.34 -12.08 -3.11
C GLY A 216 -14.74 -10.67 -3.11
N SER A 217 -14.50 -10.06 -1.94
CA SER A 217 -13.69 -8.85 -1.81
C SER A 217 -12.27 -9.07 -2.36
N VAL A 218 -11.78 -8.12 -3.15
CA VAL A 218 -10.40 -8.15 -3.66
C VAL A 218 -9.67 -6.87 -3.24
N ILE A 219 -8.51 -7.05 -2.61
CA ILE A 219 -7.63 -5.97 -2.17
C ILE A 219 -6.28 -6.17 -2.85
N VAL A 220 -5.79 -5.13 -3.52
CA VAL A 220 -4.48 -5.14 -4.19
C VAL A 220 -3.55 -4.22 -3.43
N LYS A 221 -2.48 -4.78 -2.88
CA LYS A 221 -1.42 -4.03 -2.22
C LYS A 221 -0.20 -3.97 -3.14
N PHE A 222 0.17 -2.77 -3.55
CA PHE A 222 1.39 -2.52 -4.27
C PHE A 222 2.50 -2.16 -3.31
N ALA A 223 3.63 -2.85 -3.38
CA ALA A 223 4.84 -2.46 -2.67
C ALA A 223 5.86 -1.98 -3.69
N PHE A 224 6.32 -0.73 -3.56
CA PHE A 224 7.36 -0.17 -4.38
C PHE A 224 8.62 0.08 -3.56
N VAL A 225 9.81 0.06 -4.16
CA VAL A 225 11.09 0.30 -3.45
C VAL A 225 11.95 1.32 -4.16
N THR A 226 12.89 1.95 -3.46
CA THR A 226 13.84 2.89 -4.09
C THR A 226 14.92 2.20 -4.94
N SER A 227 15.18 0.90 -4.72
CA SER A 227 16.23 0.16 -5.43
C SER A 227 15.86 -0.06 -6.90
N CYS A 228 16.76 0.27 -7.82
CA CYS A 228 16.60 -0.01 -9.24
C CYS A 228 17.31 -1.31 -9.67
N GLY A 229 17.12 -1.73 -10.92
CA GLY A 229 17.77 -2.92 -11.49
C GLY A 229 19.30 -2.97 -11.33
N LYS A 230 19.97 -1.80 -11.35
CA LYS A 230 21.42 -1.73 -11.10
C LYS A 230 21.80 -2.03 -9.65
N ASP A 231 20.94 -1.76 -8.68
CA ASP A 231 21.20 -2.06 -7.27
C ASP A 231 20.69 -3.43 -6.86
N TRP A 232 19.63 -3.91 -7.53
CA TRP A 232 19.01 -5.18 -7.26
C TRP A 232 18.35 -5.75 -8.53
N ALA A 233 18.92 -6.84 -9.06
CA ALA A 233 18.57 -7.40 -10.37
C ALA A 233 17.07 -7.68 -10.59
N PRO A 234 16.27 -8.14 -9.60
CA PRO A 234 14.83 -8.31 -9.76
C PRO A 234 14.09 -7.03 -10.16
N MET A 235 14.65 -5.84 -9.89
CA MET A 235 14.04 -4.55 -10.24
C MET A 235 14.34 -4.12 -11.68
N GLN A 236 15.07 -4.94 -12.44
CA GLN A 236 15.29 -4.69 -13.86
C GLN A 236 13.95 -4.63 -14.59
N ASN A 237 13.72 -3.53 -15.33
CA ASN A 237 12.50 -3.25 -16.09
C ASN A 237 11.20 -3.15 -15.26
N ALA A 238 11.28 -3.08 -13.92
CA ALA A 238 10.10 -2.87 -13.09
C ALA A 238 9.47 -1.48 -13.36
N VAL A 239 8.16 -1.36 -13.10
CA VAL A 239 7.44 -0.08 -13.25
C VAL A 239 8.02 0.94 -12.30
N ARG A 240 8.25 2.16 -12.78
CA ARG A 240 8.71 3.30 -11.98
C ARG A 240 7.61 4.33 -11.79
N TRP A 241 7.36 4.69 -10.55
CA TRP A 241 6.49 5.81 -10.21
C TRP A 241 7.23 6.88 -9.44
N GLN A 242 6.90 8.12 -9.76
CA GLN A 242 7.38 9.31 -9.05
C GLN A 242 6.50 9.56 -7.83
N ILE A 243 7.10 9.60 -6.63
CA ILE A 243 6.43 9.94 -5.35
C ILE A 243 7.17 11.07 -4.64
N TYR A 244 6.51 11.81 -3.75
CA TYR A 244 7.15 12.87 -2.95
C TYR A 244 7.18 12.52 -1.47
N ALA A 245 8.19 11.77 -1.04
CA ALA A 245 8.29 11.30 0.34
C ALA A 245 9.49 11.93 1.06
N PRO A 246 9.46 12.04 2.41
CA PRO A 246 10.68 12.30 3.16
C PRO A 246 11.68 11.18 2.89
N LEU A 247 12.96 11.52 2.90
CA LEU A 247 14.06 10.56 2.83
C LEU A 247 14.73 10.49 4.20
N ASN A 248 14.44 9.45 4.98
CA ASN A 248 15.08 9.23 6.28
C ASN A 248 16.29 8.29 6.16
N VAL A 249 17.04 8.10 7.24
CA VAL A 249 18.19 7.17 7.27
C VAL A 249 17.82 5.72 6.98
N SER A 250 16.56 5.35 7.23
CA SER A 250 16.02 4.02 6.92
C SER A 250 15.53 3.86 5.48
N ASN A 251 15.46 4.92 4.65
CA ASN A 251 14.85 4.91 3.30
C ASN A 251 15.65 4.18 2.22
N GLY A 252 16.44 3.19 2.65
CA GLY A 252 17.17 2.29 1.80
C GLY A 252 18.10 3.01 0.82
N SER A 253 18.30 2.38 -0.34
CA SER A 253 19.14 2.87 -1.43
C SER A 253 18.90 4.32 -1.83
N GLY A 254 17.71 4.89 -1.55
CA GLY A 254 17.38 6.26 -1.93
C GLY A 254 18.21 7.36 -1.28
N ASN A 255 18.84 7.09 -0.13
CA ASN A 255 19.81 8.01 0.49
C ASN A 255 21.24 7.46 0.47
N SER A 256 21.48 6.32 -0.16
CA SER A 256 22.79 5.66 -0.10
C SER A 256 23.72 6.20 -1.17
N ALA A 257 24.87 6.74 -0.78
CA ALA A 257 25.97 7.07 -1.69
C ALA A 257 26.50 5.84 -2.47
N LYS A 258 26.20 4.63 -1.99
CA LYS A 258 26.55 3.36 -2.65
C LYS A 258 25.57 2.97 -3.76
N SER A 259 24.43 3.65 -3.87
CA SER A 259 23.44 3.36 -4.91
C SER A 259 23.97 3.73 -6.29
N ARG A 260 23.78 2.83 -7.25
CA ARG A 260 24.12 3.01 -8.67
C ARG A 260 22.96 3.60 -9.47
N CYS A 261 21.89 3.99 -8.79
CA CYS A 261 20.66 4.52 -9.36
C CYS A 261 20.58 6.03 -9.11
N LYS A 262 21.13 6.85 -10.02
CA LYS A 262 20.97 8.32 -9.96
C LYS A 262 19.47 8.68 -9.87
N ASN A 263 19.11 9.64 -9.02
CA ASN A 263 17.74 10.13 -8.78
C ASN A 263 16.77 9.14 -8.09
N ASN A 264 17.28 8.21 -7.30
CA ASN A 264 16.47 7.39 -6.38
C ASN A 264 16.27 8.05 -5.00
N GLY A 265 16.70 9.30 -4.84
CA GLY A 265 16.58 10.10 -3.61
C GLY A 265 17.81 10.94 -3.23
N SER A 266 18.86 11.00 -4.05
CA SER A 266 19.92 11.98 -3.86
C SER A 266 19.89 13.03 -4.97
N ASN A 267 19.25 14.13 -4.60
CA ASN A 267 19.28 15.49 -5.16
C ASN A 267 18.39 15.70 -6.38
N GLY A 268 17.41 16.59 -6.23
CA GLY A 268 16.88 17.35 -7.35
C GLY A 268 17.91 18.39 -7.79
N ASN A 269 19.12 17.92 -8.10
CA ASN A 269 20.30 18.51 -8.72
C ASN A 269 21.40 17.44 -8.76
#